data_AF-A0A812Z9R6-F1
#
_entry.id   AF-A0A812Z9R6-F1
#
_cell.length_a   1.000
_cell.length_b   1.000
_cell.length_c   1.000
_cell.angle_alpha   90.00
_cell.angle_beta   90.00
_cell.angle_gamma   90.00
#
_symmetry.space_group_name_H-M   'P 1'
#
loop_
_entity.id
_entity.type
_entity.pdbx_description
1 polymer ?
#
loop_
_entity_poly.entity_id
_entity_poly.type
_entity_poly.pdbx_seq_one_letter_code
_entity_poly.pdbx_strand_id
1 'polypeptide(L)'
;MERGSSLDSPQEDRVPAAAGANVLSWVLSGLSAVYLAQFASFYCQCPGLIGSSGLQPLVARPEDVDRTWLLHFFSSPELGVEALALAGTVLAALQLAMPQAMLRHGPAGAMIFACLWWCWHDLVIAGGRFTCYQMDVIVLDAAPLTILAALGLETQATIFGLRWLLLRLYLGGGAVKLLSCDESWRNLSALHWHFQSQPLPNSLGNAAHLFMPDSISHASTLFALVVEIGLAFLFLAPAADVRRIAFALQTALQGGIVLAGNFGSFNFMTVIIALSLLEDEDLPPAPTLATRSSGQ
;
A
#
# COMPACT_ATOMS: atom_id res chain seq x y z
N MET A 1 -65.42 14.97 1.89
CA MET A 1 -64.12 15.43 2.41
C MET A 1 -63.34 14.21 2.85
N GLU A 2 -62.32 13.90 2.07
CA GLU A 2 -61.64 12.61 1.97
C GLU A 2 -60.74 12.33 3.18
N ARG A 3 -60.77 11.09 3.67
CA ARG A 3 -59.77 10.55 4.57
C ARG A 3 -58.62 10.02 3.72
N GLY A 4 -57.55 10.81 3.61
CA GLY A 4 -56.30 10.38 2.99
C GLY A 4 -55.61 9.34 3.88
N SER A 5 -55.60 8.08 3.45
CA SER A 5 -54.73 7.04 3.98
C SER A 5 -53.30 7.30 3.48
N SER A 6 -52.41 7.76 4.36
CA SER A 6 -50.98 7.75 4.09
C SER A 6 -50.51 6.29 4.04
N LEU A 7 -50.31 5.79 2.83
CA LEU A 7 -49.59 4.54 2.58
C LEU A 7 -48.15 4.76 3.05
N ASP A 8 -47.77 4.15 4.18
CA ASP A 8 -46.38 3.95 4.56
C ASP A 8 -45.69 3.22 3.40
N SER A 9 -44.78 3.92 2.72
CA SER A 9 -43.84 3.28 1.82
C SER A 9 -43.04 2.25 2.63
N PRO A 10 -42.89 1.01 2.17
CA PRO A 10 -42.06 0.04 2.89
C PRO A 10 -40.65 0.61 3.00
N GLN A 11 -40.20 0.85 4.24
CA GLN A 11 -38.79 1.05 4.53
C GLN A 11 -38.08 -0.18 3.99
N GLU A 12 -37.29 -0.01 2.92
CA GLU A 12 -36.30 -1.00 2.53
C GLU A 12 -35.43 -1.26 3.76
N ASP A 13 -35.61 -2.42 4.39
CA ASP A 13 -34.73 -2.95 5.42
C ASP A 13 -33.33 -3.09 4.79
N ARG A 14 -32.54 -2.01 4.82
CA ARG A 14 -31.12 -2.08 4.48
C ARG A 14 -30.48 -2.94 5.53
N VAL A 15 -30.12 -4.16 5.14
CA VAL A 15 -29.24 -5.02 5.93
C VAL A 15 -28.04 -4.16 6.35
N PRO A 16 -27.79 -3.98 7.67
CA PRO A 16 -26.70 -3.14 8.12
C PRO A 16 -25.39 -3.69 7.56
N ALA A 17 -24.58 -2.80 6.97
CA ALA A 17 -23.29 -3.18 6.42
C ALA A 17 -22.42 -3.83 7.51
N ALA A 18 -21.69 -4.89 7.16
CA ALA A 18 -20.76 -5.54 8.08
C ALA A 18 -19.75 -4.52 8.62
N ALA A 19 -19.50 -4.50 9.93
CA ALA A 19 -18.54 -3.58 10.54
C ALA A 19 -17.16 -3.66 9.87
N GLY A 20 -16.52 -2.51 9.63
CA GLY A 20 -15.27 -2.39 8.89
C GLY A 20 -15.45 -2.36 7.36
N ALA A 21 -16.70 -2.22 6.90
CA ALA A 21 -17.03 -2.22 5.50
C ALA A 21 -16.48 -1.02 4.73
N ASN A 22 -16.69 0.15 5.31
CA ASN A 22 -16.25 1.41 4.72
C ASN A 22 -14.72 1.47 4.72
N VAL A 23 -14.09 1.03 5.81
CA VAL A 23 -12.63 0.89 5.92
C VAL A 23 -12.06 0.06 4.78
N LEU A 24 -12.59 -1.15 4.55
CA LEU A 24 -12.08 -2.01 3.47
C LEU A 24 -12.29 -1.41 2.08
N SER A 25 -13.40 -0.72 1.82
CA SER A 25 -13.62 -0.04 0.54
C SER A 25 -12.54 1.03 0.26
N TRP A 26 -12.16 1.81 1.28
CA TRP A 26 -11.05 2.76 1.17
C TRP A 26 -9.71 2.07 0.96
N VAL A 27 -9.45 0.97 1.68
CA VAL A 27 -8.23 0.17 1.51
C VAL A 27 -8.12 -0.37 0.09
N LEU A 28 -9.18 -1.00 -0.44
CA LEU A 28 -9.19 -1.54 -1.81
C LEU A 28 -8.95 -0.44 -2.85
N SER A 29 -9.60 0.72 -2.70
CA SER A 29 -9.43 1.85 -3.61
C SER A 29 -8.00 2.40 -3.56
N GLY A 30 -7.47 2.60 -2.35
CA GLY A 30 -6.10 3.07 -2.15
C GLY A 30 -5.07 2.10 -2.73
N LEU A 31 -5.23 0.80 -2.48
CA LEU A 31 -4.33 -0.23 -3.00
C LEU A 31 -4.37 -0.31 -4.53
N SER A 32 -5.54 -0.10 -5.14
CA SER A 32 -5.66 0.01 -6.59
C SER A 32 -4.85 1.20 -7.13
N ALA A 33 -4.90 2.35 -6.46
CA ALA A 33 -4.09 3.51 -6.82
C ALA A 33 -2.58 3.26 -6.61
N VAL A 34 -2.20 2.53 -5.57
CA VAL A 34 -0.80 2.12 -5.36
C VAL A 34 -0.31 1.19 -6.46
N TYR A 35 -1.09 0.16 -6.82
CA TYR A 35 -0.77 -0.72 -7.95
C TYR A 35 -0.60 0.09 -9.24
N LEU A 36 -1.51 1.03 -9.51
CA LEU A 36 -1.43 1.89 -10.68
C LEU A 36 -0.12 2.69 -10.70
N ALA A 37 0.22 3.36 -9.60
CA ALA A 37 1.48 4.11 -9.49
C ALA A 37 2.71 3.21 -9.65
N GLN A 38 2.69 2.03 -9.04
CA GLN A 38 3.79 1.07 -9.07
C GLN A 38 4.04 0.55 -10.49
N PHE A 39 3.01 0.03 -11.15
CA PHE A 39 3.12 -0.51 -12.50
C PHE A 39 3.45 0.57 -13.54
N ALA A 40 2.81 1.74 -13.47
CA ALA A 40 3.09 2.83 -14.40
C ALA A 40 4.52 3.34 -14.23
N SER A 41 5.00 3.48 -12.99
CA SER A 41 6.37 3.87 -12.71
C SER A 41 7.38 2.83 -13.20
N PHE A 42 7.12 1.55 -12.99
CA PHE A 42 8.01 0.48 -13.42
C PHE A 42 8.04 0.34 -14.95
N TYR A 43 6.90 0.48 -15.64
CA TYR A 43 6.81 0.45 -17.10
C TYR A 43 7.78 1.46 -17.75
N CYS A 44 7.83 2.69 -17.24
CA CYS A 44 8.75 3.72 -17.75
C CYS A 44 10.23 3.41 -17.47
N GLN A 45 10.54 2.67 -16.40
CA GLN A 45 11.91 2.40 -15.96
C GLN A 45 12.47 1.09 -16.53
N CYS A 46 11.61 0.11 -16.80
CA CYS A 46 12.04 -1.24 -17.15
C CYS A 46 13.01 -1.32 -18.35
N PRO A 47 12.92 -0.50 -19.42
CA PRO A 47 13.88 -0.59 -20.52
C PRO A 47 15.30 -0.21 -20.10
N GLY A 48 15.43 0.79 -19.22
CA GLY A 48 16.73 1.25 -18.71
C GLY A 48 17.30 0.37 -17.60
N LEU A 49 16.45 -0.31 -16.82
CA LEU A 49 16.88 -1.16 -15.72
C LEU A 49 17.24 -2.56 -16.20
N ILE A 50 16.31 -3.24 -16.88
CA ILE A 50 16.40 -4.68 -17.19
C ILE A 50 16.19 -5.02 -18.67
N GLY A 51 15.97 -4.02 -19.52
CA GLY A 51 15.97 -4.21 -20.97
C GLY A 51 17.34 -4.68 -21.49
N SER A 52 17.39 -5.10 -22.75
CA SER A 52 18.60 -5.64 -23.39
C SER A 52 19.83 -4.72 -23.34
N SER A 53 19.61 -3.40 -23.31
CA SER A 53 20.64 -2.35 -23.15
C SER A 53 20.61 -1.68 -21.77
N GLY A 54 19.88 -2.25 -20.81
CA GLY A 54 19.72 -1.73 -19.47
C GLY A 54 20.91 -2.01 -18.55
N LEU A 55 20.79 -1.56 -17.30
CA LEU A 55 21.83 -1.74 -16.28
C LEU A 55 22.10 -3.21 -15.92
N GLN A 56 21.05 -4.03 -15.84
CA GLN A 56 21.14 -5.49 -15.63
C GLN A 56 20.16 -6.23 -16.54
N PRO A 57 20.54 -6.44 -17.82
CA PRO A 57 19.68 -7.06 -18.82
C PRO A 57 19.10 -8.41 -18.35
N LEU A 58 17.80 -8.59 -18.51
CA LEU A 58 17.11 -9.83 -18.11
C LEU A 58 17.52 -11.02 -19.00
N VAL A 59 17.83 -10.78 -20.28
CA VAL A 59 18.36 -11.79 -21.20
C VAL A 59 19.67 -12.44 -20.72
N ALA A 60 20.42 -11.77 -19.85
CA ALA A 60 21.63 -12.32 -19.25
C ALA A 60 21.38 -13.12 -17.96
N ARG A 61 20.11 -13.24 -17.53
CA ARG A 61 19.65 -13.91 -16.30
C ARG A 61 18.49 -14.88 -16.59
N PRO A 62 18.68 -15.89 -17.46
CA PRO A 62 17.62 -16.83 -17.82
C PRO A 62 17.04 -17.58 -16.61
N GLU A 63 17.84 -17.83 -15.57
CA GLU A 63 17.41 -18.47 -14.34
C GLU A 63 16.36 -17.67 -13.54
N ASP A 64 16.34 -16.34 -13.69
CA ASP A 64 15.31 -15.51 -13.09
C ASP A 64 14.01 -15.64 -13.87
N VAL A 65 14.07 -15.74 -15.20
CA VAL A 65 12.90 -16.03 -16.03
C VAL A 65 12.33 -17.39 -15.65
N ASP A 66 13.16 -18.42 -15.48
CA ASP A 66 12.80 -19.79 -15.04
C ASP A 66 12.00 -19.90 -13.73
N ARG A 67 12.01 -18.84 -12.92
CA ARG A 67 11.30 -18.78 -11.63
C ARG A 67 9.96 -18.05 -11.72
N THR A 68 9.59 -17.57 -12.90
CA THR A 68 8.38 -16.79 -13.16
C THR A 68 7.23 -17.69 -13.62
N TRP A 69 6.01 -17.16 -13.62
CA TRP A 69 4.82 -17.93 -14.03
C TRP A 69 4.33 -17.55 -15.43
N LEU A 70 4.40 -16.27 -15.77
CA LEU A 70 3.82 -15.66 -16.97
C LEU A 70 4.89 -15.31 -18.01
N LEU A 71 6.09 -14.89 -17.60
CA LEU A 71 7.11 -14.40 -18.54
C LEU A 71 7.56 -15.49 -19.54
N HIS A 72 7.51 -16.76 -19.16
CA HIS A 72 7.79 -17.90 -20.05
C HIS A 72 6.92 -18.01 -21.30
N PHE A 73 5.72 -17.43 -21.28
CA PHE A 73 4.80 -17.50 -22.41
C PHE A 73 5.11 -16.45 -23.49
N PHE A 74 6.05 -15.54 -23.24
CA PHE A 74 6.44 -14.51 -24.19
C PHE A 74 7.63 -14.94 -25.03
N SER A 75 7.68 -14.46 -26.28
CA SER A 75 8.75 -14.75 -27.23
C SER A 75 10.10 -14.14 -26.82
N SER A 76 10.08 -13.05 -26.05
CA SER A 76 11.26 -12.49 -25.40
C SER A 76 10.93 -12.01 -23.98
N PRO A 77 11.91 -12.08 -23.04
CA PRO A 77 11.73 -11.57 -21.68
C PRO A 77 11.38 -10.08 -21.64
N GLU A 78 11.98 -9.26 -22.50
CA GLU A 78 11.70 -7.82 -22.58
C GLU A 78 10.24 -7.54 -22.95
N LEU A 79 9.73 -8.22 -23.98
CA LEU A 79 8.33 -8.06 -24.39
C LEU A 79 7.39 -8.49 -23.27
N GLY A 80 7.70 -9.59 -22.58
CA GLY A 80 6.93 -10.05 -21.44
C GLY A 80 6.89 -9.03 -20.31
N VAL A 81 8.04 -8.46 -19.94
CA VAL A 81 8.13 -7.44 -18.89
C VAL A 81 7.30 -6.20 -19.24
N GLU A 82 7.45 -5.67 -20.46
CA GLU A 82 6.69 -4.50 -20.91
C GLU A 82 5.19 -4.79 -20.95
N ALA A 83 4.79 -5.97 -21.46
CA ALA A 83 3.40 -6.38 -21.53
C ALA A 83 2.77 -6.55 -20.14
N LEU A 84 3.44 -7.20 -19.19
CA LEU A 84 2.96 -7.36 -17.83
C LEU A 84 2.87 -6.02 -17.09
N ALA A 85 3.85 -5.13 -17.28
CA ALA A 85 3.84 -3.82 -16.66
C ALA A 85 2.71 -2.92 -17.19
N LEU A 86 2.47 -2.96 -18.50
CA LEU A 86 1.36 -2.24 -19.13
C LEU A 86 0.00 -2.84 -18.74
N ALA A 87 -0.12 -4.17 -18.76
CA ALA A 87 -1.34 -4.87 -18.35
C ALA A 87 -1.69 -4.54 -16.88
N GLY A 88 -0.70 -4.59 -15.98
CA GLY A 88 -0.88 -4.21 -14.59
C GLY A 88 -1.33 -2.76 -14.42
N THR A 89 -0.76 -1.83 -15.21
CA THR A 89 -1.19 -0.41 -15.24
C THR A 89 -2.66 -0.28 -15.63
N VAL A 90 -3.07 -0.93 -16.73
CA VAL A 90 -4.45 -0.87 -17.22
C VAL A 90 -5.42 -1.52 -16.24
N LEU A 91 -5.08 -2.70 -15.72
CA LEU A 91 -5.90 -3.42 -14.74
C LEU A 91 -6.10 -2.61 -13.45
N ALA A 92 -5.04 -1.98 -12.94
CA ALA A 92 -5.12 -1.14 -11.75
C ALA A 92 -5.97 0.12 -11.99
N ALA A 93 -5.87 0.73 -13.17
CA ALA A 93 -6.74 1.85 -13.56
C ALA A 93 -8.21 1.45 -13.66
N LEU A 94 -8.51 0.29 -14.26
CA LEU A 94 -9.86 -0.27 -14.32
C LEU A 94 -10.41 -0.58 -12.92
N GLN A 95 -9.58 -1.14 -12.04
CA GLN A 95 -9.93 -1.42 -10.66
C GLN A 95 -10.30 -0.14 -9.90
N LEU A 96 -9.50 0.92 -10.07
CA LEU A 96 -9.73 2.21 -9.42
C LEU A 96 -10.98 2.93 -9.96
N ALA A 97 -11.30 2.75 -11.23
CA ALA A 97 -12.50 3.30 -11.87
C ALA A 97 -13.77 2.43 -11.65
N MET A 98 -13.64 1.29 -10.98
CA MET A 98 -14.75 0.36 -10.76
C MET A 98 -15.71 0.89 -9.69
N PRO A 99 -17.04 0.73 -9.85
CA PRO A 99 -17.99 1.03 -8.78
C PRO A 99 -17.69 0.20 -7.52
N GLN A 100 -17.79 0.82 -6.34
CA GLN A 100 -17.47 0.18 -5.05
C GLN A 100 -18.21 -1.14 -4.82
N ALA A 101 -19.47 -1.24 -5.28
CA ALA A 101 -20.25 -2.47 -5.17
C ALA A 101 -19.61 -3.65 -5.94
N MET A 102 -19.03 -3.40 -7.11
CA MET A 102 -18.32 -4.41 -7.90
C MET A 102 -16.92 -4.67 -7.35
N LEU A 103 -16.28 -3.66 -6.76
CA LEU A 103 -14.96 -3.78 -6.16
C LEU A 103 -14.95 -4.66 -4.90
N ARG A 104 -15.94 -4.52 -4.02
CA ARG A 104 -15.99 -5.17 -2.69
C ARG A 104 -16.89 -6.42 -2.62
N HIS A 105 -17.73 -6.66 -3.61
CA HIS A 105 -18.63 -7.83 -3.65
C HIS A 105 -18.71 -8.50 -5.02
N GLY A 106 -17.76 -8.19 -5.91
CA GLY A 106 -17.76 -8.71 -7.27
C GLY A 106 -16.59 -9.67 -7.51
N PRO A 107 -16.80 -10.81 -8.20
CA PRO A 107 -15.71 -11.66 -8.63
C PRO A 107 -14.72 -10.90 -9.54
N ALA A 108 -15.19 -9.88 -10.27
CA ALA A 108 -14.35 -9.03 -11.10
C ALA A 108 -13.25 -8.32 -10.31
N GLY A 109 -13.58 -7.69 -9.17
CA GLY A 109 -12.60 -6.98 -8.35
C GLY A 109 -11.53 -7.94 -7.80
N ALA A 110 -11.96 -9.09 -7.30
CA ALA A 110 -11.07 -10.13 -6.79
C ALA A 110 -10.17 -10.72 -7.88
N MET A 111 -10.71 -10.99 -9.07
CA MET A 111 -9.95 -11.49 -10.21
C MET A 111 -8.89 -10.48 -10.66
N ILE A 112 -9.21 -9.19 -10.71
CA ILE A 112 -8.23 -8.16 -11.09
C ILE A 112 -7.12 -8.07 -10.05
N PHE A 113 -7.42 -8.08 -8.75
CA PHE A 113 -6.36 -8.12 -7.72
C PHE A 113 -5.47 -9.38 -7.83
N ALA A 114 -6.05 -10.53 -8.15
CA ALA A 114 -5.28 -11.74 -8.39
C ALA A 114 -4.37 -11.61 -9.62
N CYS A 115 -4.87 -11.07 -10.74
CA CYS A 115 -4.06 -10.80 -11.92
C CYS A 115 -2.93 -9.79 -11.63
N LEU A 116 -3.23 -8.72 -10.88
CA LEU A 116 -2.24 -7.72 -10.45
C LEU A 116 -1.14 -8.38 -9.60
N TRP A 117 -1.50 -9.29 -8.70
CA TRP A 117 -0.53 -10.05 -7.91
C TRP A 117 0.40 -10.89 -8.79
N TRP A 118 -0.13 -11.68 -9.72
CA TRP A 118 0.70 -12.50 -10.62
C TRP A 118 1.61 -11.66 -11.51
N CYS A 119 1.07 -10.58 -12.09
CA CYS A 119 1.87 -9.66 -12.89
C CYS A 119 3.00 -9.06 -12.05
N TRP A 120 2.70 -8.57 -10.85
CA TRP A 120 3.69 -7.92 -9.99
C TRP A 120 4.73 -8.93 -9.47
N HIS A 121 4.31 -10.14 -9.11
CA HIS A 121 5.19 -11.22 -8.67
C HIS A 121 6.29 -11.51 -9.70
N ASP A 122 5.91 -11.69 -10.95
CA ASP A 122 6.86 -11.95 -12.03
C ASP A 122 7.80 -10.77 -12.29
N LEU A 123 7.28 -9.54 -12.22
CA LEU A 123 8.11 -8.34 -12.34
C LEU A 123 9.07 -8.14 -11.17
N VAL A 124 8.71 -8.58 -9.96
CA VAL A 124 9.61 -8.63 -8.79
C VAL A 124 10.76 -9.60 -9.04
N ILE A 125 10.46 -10.82 -9.53
CA ILE A 125 11.51 -11.78 -9.86
C ILE A 125 12.41 -11.25 -11.00
N ALA A 126 11.80 -10.77 -12.09
CA ALA A 126 12.53 -10.29 -13.26
C ALA A 126 13.39 -9.05 -12.97
N GLY A 127 12.87 -8.09 -12.20
CA GLY A 127 13.61 -6.87 -11.88
C GLY A 127 14.70 -7.06 -10.81
N GLY A 128 14.65 -8.14 -10.03
CA GLY A 128 15.73 -8.58 -9.15
C GLY A 128 16.16 -7.48 -8.18
N ARG A 129 17.40 -7.00 -8.29
CA ARG A 129 17.94 -5.95 -7.39
C ARG A 129 17.21 -4.61 -7.46
N PHE A 130 16.46 -4.36 -8.53
CA PHE A 130 15.66 -3.15 -8.68
C PHE A 130 14.25 -3.29 -8.09
N THR A 131 13.77 -4.52 -7.93
CA THR A 131 12.43 -4.86 -7.45
C THR A 131 12.53 -6.04 -6.48
N CYS A 132 12.95 -5.78 -5.25
CA CYS A 132 12.95 -6.76 -4.16
C CYS A 132 13.02 -6.04 -2.81
N TYR A 133 12.55 -4.78 -2.79
CA TYR A 133 12.54 -3.97 -1.59
C TYR A 133 11.26 -4.26 -0.80
N GLN A 134 11.25 -3.80 0.45
CA GLN A 134 10.12 -3.95 1.35
C GLN A 134 8.79 -3.45 0.74
N MET A 135 8.86 -2.41 -0.10
CA MET A 135 7.73 -1.86 -0.85
C MET A 135 7.16 -2.80 -1.92
N ASP A 136 8.00 -3.61 -2.55
CA ASP A 136 7.55 -4.54 -3.58
C ASP A 136 6.91 -5.77 -2.94
N VAL A 137 7.50 -6.25 -1.84
CA VAL A 137 7.03 -7.42 -1.09
C VAL A 137 5.72 -7.14 -0.36
N ILE A 138 5.56 -5.95 0.24
CA ILE A 138 4.33 -5.62 1.00
C ILE A 138 3.09 -5.58 0.10
N VAL A 139 3.25 -5.19 -1.16
CA VAL A 139 2.19 -5.21 -2.18
C VAL A 139 1.72 -6.65 -2.43
N LEU A 140 2.67 -7.58 -2.55
CA LEU A 140 2.39 -9.00 -2.73
C LEU A 140 1.76 -9.62 -1.49
N ASP A 141 2.24 -9.29 -0.29
CA ASP A 141 1.70 -9.78 0.97
C ASP A 141 0.27 -9.27 1.25
N ALA A 142 -0.05 -8.06 0.80
CA ALA A 142 -1.38 -7.46 0.96
C ALA A 142 -2.40 -8.04 -0.02
N ALA A 143 -1.99 -8.57 -1.18
CA ALA A 143 -2.92 -8.96 -2.22
C ALA A 143 -3.92 -10.07 -1.81
N PRO A 144 -3.53 -11.15 -1.11
CA PRO A 144 -4.48 -12.15 -0.64
C PRO A 144 -5.59 -11.54 0.22
N LEU A 145 -5.26 -10.57 1.08
CA LEU A 145 -6.21 -9.85 1.91
C LEU A 145 -7.15 -8.99 1.05
N THR A 146 -6.64 -8.33 0.02
CA THR A 146 -7.50 -7.58 -0.92
C THR A 146 -8.44 -8.46 -1.73
N ILE A 147 -8.01 -9.67 -2.10
CA ILE A 147 -8.84 -10.64 -2.83
C ILE A 147 -10.00 -11.09 -1.93
N LEU A 148 -9.74 -11.43 -0.66
CA LEU A 148 -10.79 -11.77 0.30
C LEU A 148 -11.75 -10.61 0.53
N ALA A 149 -11.23 -9.39 0.75
CA ALA A 149 -12.04 -8.19 0.88
C ALA A 149 -12.88 -7.91 -0.37
N ALA A 150 -12.34 -8.10 -1.57
CA ALA A 150 -13.04 -7.87 -2.84
C ALA A 150 -14.16 -8.89 -3.11
N LEU A 151 -14.04 -10.10 -2.57
CA LEU A 151 -15.10 -11.10 -2.54
C LEU A 151 -16.15 -10.83 -1.45
N GLY A 152 -15.93 -9.84 -0.58
CA GLY A 152 -16.79 -9.55 0.57
C GLY A 152 -16.71 -10.60 1.67
N LEU A 153 -15.67 -11.43 1.68
CA LEU A 153 -15.48 -12.53 2.63
C LEU A 153 -14.66 -12.08 3.83
N GLU A 154 -14.94 -12.66 5.00
CA GLU A 154 -14.07 -12.60 6.18
C GLU A 154 -13.59 -11.17 6.52
N THR A 155 -14.50 -10.19 6.53
CA THR A 155 -14.16 -8.76 6.71
C THR A 155 -13.29 -8.52 7.94
N GLN A 156 -13.63 -9.12 9.07
CA GLN A 156 -12.89 -8.95 10.33
C GLN A 156 -11.52 -9.62 10.29
N ALA A 157 -11.41 -10.82 9.72
CA ALA A 157 -10.13 -11.50 9.56
C ALA A 157 -9.22 -10.75 8.58
N THR A 158 -9.79 -10.15 7.53
CA THR A 158 -9.05 -9.33 6.56
C THR A 158 -8.50 -8.07 7.22
N ILE A 159 -9.31 -7.36 8.01
CA ILE A 159 -8.87 -6.19 8.79
C ILE A 159 -7.76 -6.59 9.77
N PHE A 160 -7.94 -7.71 10.50
CA PHE A 160 -6.91 -8.21 11.39
C PHE A 160 -5.62 -8.56 10.64
N GLY A 161 -5.72 -9.18 9.47
CA GLY A 161 -4.58 -9.50 8.60
C GLY A 161 -3.82 -8.26 8.14
N LEU A 162 -4.52 -7.17 7.80
CA LEU A 162 -3.91 -5.89 7.43
C LEU A 162 -3.18 -5.26 8.64
N ARG A 163 -3.78 -5.31 9.83
CA ARG A 163 -3.15 -4.84 11.08
C ARG A 163 -1.91 -5.67 11.43
N TRP A 164 -1.99 -6.98 11.26
CA TRP A 164 -0.86 -7.89 11.45
C TRP A 164 0.27 -7.59 10.47
N LEU A 165 -0.07 -7.30 9.21
CA LEU A 165 0.89 -6.96 8.18
C LEU A 165 1.64 -5.67 8.52
N LEU A 166 0.95 -4.64 9.03
CA LEU A 166 1.59 -3.42 9.56
C LEU A 166 2.52 -3.71 10.72
N LEU A 167 2.07 -4.51 11.69
CA LEU A 167 2.89 -4.88 12.83
C LEU A 167 4.18 -5.54 12.35
N ARG A 168 4.08 -6.53 11.46
CA ARG A 168 5.25 -7.24 10.91
C ARG A 168 6.19 -6.29 10.19
N LEU A 169 5.64 -5.41 9.35
CA LEU A 169 6.38 -4.44 8.56
C LEU A 169 7.22 -3.51 9.47
N TYR A 170 6.57 -2.87 10.43
CA TYR A 170 7.20 -1.86 11.27
C TYR A 170 8.08 -2.47 12.35
N LEU A 171 7.64 -3.55 13.00
CA LEU A 171 8.47 -4.24 13.97
C LEU A 171 9.74 -4.78 13.31
N GLY A 172 9.64 -5.34 12.10
CA GLY A 172 10.81 -5.76 11.32
C GLY A 172 11.72 -4.58 10.98
N GLY A 173 11.15 -3.48 10.45
CA GLY A 173 11.87 -2.26 10.10
C GLY A 173 12.58 -1.58 11.29
N GLY A 174 11.98 -1.61 12.47
CA GLY A 174 12.57 -1.11 13.71
C GLY A 174 13.62 -2.06 14.30
N ALA A 175 13.36 -3.37 14.25
CA ALA A 175 14.30 -4.38 14.74
C ALA A 175 15.63 -4.33 13.98
N VAL A 176 15.60 -4.24 12.64
CA VAL A 176 16.84 -4.17 11.85
C VAL A 176 17.67 -2.93 12.16
N LYS A 177 17.04 -1.81 12.55
CA LYS A 177 17.76 -0.61 13.00
C LYS A 177 18.59 -0.90 14.25
N LEU A 178 18.01 -1.56 15.25
CA LEU A 178 18.70 -1.88 16.51
C LEU A 178 19.67 -3.07 16.40
N LEU A 179 19.40 -3.99 15.49
CA LEU A 179 20.20 -5.20 15.25
C LEU A 179 21.33 -4.99 14.24
N SER A 180 21.32 -3.90 13.47
CA SER A 180 22.36 -3.56 12.49
C SER A 180 23.76 -3.36 13.07
N CYS A 181 23.88 -3.25 14.40
CA CYS A 181 25.11 -2.89 15.13
C CYS A 181 25.64 -1.48 14.79
N ASP A 182 24.85 -0.65 14.10
CA ASP A 182 25.15 0.76 13.90
C ASP A 182 24.83 1.55 15.19
N GLU A 183 25.87 2.17 15.75
CA GLU A 183 25.78 2.95 16.99
C GLU A 183 24.84 4.16 16.85
N SER A 184 24.64 4.67 15.63
CA SER A 184 23.82 5.85 15.36
C SER A 184 22.34 5.65 15.78
N TRP A 185 21.83 4.43 15.73
CA TRP A 185 20.48 4.12 16.22
C TRP A 185 20.40 4.15 17.75
N ARG A 186 21.48 3.78 18.44
CA ARG A 186 21.54 3.69 19.90
C ARG A 186 21.82 5.05 20.55
N ASN A 187 22.65 5.88 19.91
CA ASN A 187 22.92 7.25 20.35
C ASN A 187 21.90 8.27 19.80
N LEU A 188 20.90 7.81 19.05
CA LEU A 188 19.82 8.59 18.44
C LEU A 188 20.24 9.54 17.30
N SER A 189 21.49 9.49 16.82
CA SER A 189 21.95 10.35 15.72
C SER A 189 21.59 9.82 14.32
N ALA A 190 20.93 8.66 14.20
CA ALA A 190 20.70 8.01 12.91
C ALA A 190 20.00 8.90 11.87
N LEU A 191 18.92 9.62 12.25
CA LEU A 191 18.20 10.45 11.29
C LEU A 191 18.99 11.66 10.79
N HIS A 192 19.95 12.17 11.58
CA HIS A 192 20.86 13.22 11.13
C HIS A 192 21.58 12.80 9.86
N TRP A 193 22.09 11.57 9.84
CA TRP A 193 22.76 10.98 8.69
C TRP A 193 21.79 10.50 7.61
N HIS A 194 20.64 9.96 8.02
CA HIS A 194 19.63 9.46 7.09
C HIS A 194 19.16 10.52 6.10
N PHE A 195 19.01 11.76 6.55
CA PHE A 195 18.56 12.87 5.71
C PHE A 195 19.44 13.11 4.48
N GLN A 196 20.75 12.85 4.57
CA GLN A 196 21.67 12.94 3.43
C GLN A 196 21.85 11.61 2.68
N SER A 197 21.72 10.46 3.35
CA SER A 197 22.08 9.15 2.79
C SER A 197 20.91 8.34 2.22
N GLN A 198 19.68 8.85 2.35
CA GLN A 198 18.47 8.19 1.84
C GLN A 198 18.49 8.03 0.30
N PRO A 199 17.78 7.02 -0.26
CA PRO A 199 17.91 6.66 -1.68
C PRO A 199 17.49 7.73 -2.69
N LEU A 200 16.49 8.54 -2.34
CA LEU A 200 15.98 9.64 -3.17
C LEU A 200 15.86 10.91 -2.31
N PRO A 201 16.99 11.56 -1.99
CA PRO A 201 17.00 12.75 -1.15
C PRO A 201 16.35 13.90 -1.91
N ASN A 202 15.60 14.73 -1.19
CA ASN A 202 14.99 15.94 -1.71
C ASN A 202 15.61 17.19 -1.05
N SER A 203 15.23 18.38 -1.50
CA SER A 203 15.77 19.63 -0.99
C SER A 203 15.48 19.85 0.50
N LEU A 204 14.33 19.38 1.00
CA LEU A 204 13.97 19.45 2.42
C LEU A 204 14.79 18.49 3.27
N GLY A 205 15.05 17.27 2.80
CA GLY A 205 15.97 16.34 3.45
C GLY A 205 17.38 16.92 3.56
N ASN A 206 17.90 17.50 2.47
CA ASN A 206 19.20 18.18 2.52
C ASN A 206 19.19 19.35 3.51
N ALA A 207 18.14 20.19 3.51
CA ALA A 207 18.01 21.28 4.47
C ALA A 207 17.92 20.76 5.92
N ALA A 208 17.23 19.65 6.15
CA ALA A 208 17.18 19.00 7.46
C ALA A 208 18.57 18.53 7.90
N HIS A 209 19.36 17.91 7.01
CA HIS A 209 20.73 17.52 7.33
C HIS A 209 21.62 18.72 7.69
N LEU A 210 21.51 19.83 6.93
CA LEU A 210 22.39 20.99 7.08
C LEU A 210 22.01 21.92 8.25
N PHE A 211 20.73 22.05 8.55
CA PHE A 211 20.22 23.12 9.42
C PHE A 211 19.42 22.64 10.63
N MET A 212 18.99 21.37 10.69
CA MET A 212 18.23 20.87 11.83
C MET A 212 19.14 20.70 13.05
N PRO A 213 18.80 21.26 14.22
CA PRO A 213 19.54 21.01 15.46
C PRO A 213 19.57 19.52 15.81
N ASP A 214 20.71 19.04 16.32
CA ASP A 214 20.89 17.63 16.71
C ASP A 214 19.84 17.15 17.70
N SER A 215 19.36 18.02 18.61
CA SER A 215 18.30 17.68 19.56
C SER A 215 16.98 17.30 18.87
N ILE A 216 16.64 17.98 17.78
CA ILE A 216 15.44 17.66 16.98
C ILE A 216 15.68 16.36 16.23
N SER A 217 16.86 16.18 15.63
CA SER A 217 17.21 14.94 14.94
C SER A 217 17.17 13.72 15.88
N HIS A 218 17.71 13.85 17.09
CA HIS A 218 17.66 12.82 18.12
C HIS A 218 16.24 12.50 18.56
N ALA A 219 15.41 13.53 18.77
CA ALA A 219 14.00 13.35 19.06
C ALA A 219 13.26 12.64 17.92
N SER A 220 13.58 12.97 16.66
CA SER A 220 13.01 12.30 15.49
C SER A 220 13.46 10.83 15.40
N THR A 221 14.74 10.52 15.68
CA THR A 221 15.22 9.13 15.69
C THR A 221 14.52 8.32 16.77
N LEU A 222 14.38 8.89 17.97
CA LEU A 222 13.64 8.26 19.06
C LEU A 222 12.17 8.06 18.67
N PHE A 223 11.53 9.07 18.08
CA PHE A 223 10.16 8.97 17.60
C PHE A 223 10.00 7.84 16.58
N ALA A 224 10.88 7.74 15.59
CA ALA A 224 10.86 6.66 14.61
C ALA A 224 10.98 5.28 15.30
N LEU A 225 11.95 5.10 16.20
CA LEU A 225 12.11 3.84 16.94
C LEU A 225 10.89 3.48 17.80
N VAL A 226 10.31 4.47 18.49
CA VAL A 226 9.11 4.27 19.31
C VAL A 226 7.92 3.87 18.46
N VAL A 227 7.69 4.56 17.33
CA VAL A 227 6.57 4.24 16.43
C VAL A 227 6.73 2.86 15.82
N GLU A 228 7.92 2.56 15.30
CA GLU A 228 8.16 1.32 14.56
C GLU A 228 8.22 0.07 15.46
N ILE A 229 8.69 0.22 16.72
CA ILE A 229 8.84 -0.92 17.63
C ILE A 229 7.74 -0.89 18.70
N GLY A 230 7.70 0.16 19.50
CA GLY A 230 6.81 0.24 20.66
C GLY A 230 5.34 0.31 20.26
N LEU A 231 5.01 1.21 19.34
CA LEU A 231 3.62 1.44 18.93
C LEU A 231 3.11 0.43 17.92
N ALA A 232 3.99 -0.35 17.26
CA ALA A 232 3.57 -1.39 16.32
C ALA A 232 2.65 -2.44 16.97
N PHE A 233 2.84 -2.74 18.26
CA PHE A 233 1.94 -3.64 19.00
C PHE A 233 0.55 -3.06 19.23
N LEU A 234 0.41 -1.73 19.25
CA LEU A 234 -0.88 -1.08 19.41
C LEU A 234 -1.78 -1.24 18.19
N PHE A 235 -1.24 -1.63 17.03
CA PHE A 235 -2.05 -1.95 15.85
C PHE A 235 -3.03 -3.09 16.10
N LEU A 236 -2.71 -4.00 17.02
CA LEU A 236 -3.55 -5.13 17.41
C LEU A 236 -4.34 -4.87 18.70
N ALA A 237 -4.28 -3.65 19.26
CA ALA A 237 -5.00 -3.32 20.48
C ALA A 237 -6.52 -3.50 20.26
N PRO A 238 -7.26 -4.08 21.22
CA PRO A 238 -8.71 -4.26 21.09
C PRO A 238 -9.47 -2.94 21.15
N ALA A 239 -8.95 -1.94 21.87
CA ALA A 239 -9.57 -0.62 22.00
C ALA A 239 -9.36 0.25 20.73
N ALA A 240 -10.45 0.76 20.15
CA ALA A 240 -10.42 1.61 18.96
C ALA A 240 -9.62 2.89 19.16
N ASP A 241 -9.77 3.57 20.30
CA ASP A 241 -9.06 4.83 20.59
C ASP A 241 -7.54 4.66 20.62
N VAL A 242 -7.06 3.51 21.12
CA VAL A 242 -5.63 3.18 21.10
C VAL A 242 -5.14 2.98 19.66
N ARG A 243 -5.93 2.30 18.82
CA ARG A 243 -5.59 2.13 17.40
C ARG A 243 -5.63 3.45 16.62
N ARG A 244 -6.56 4.36 16.93
CA ARG A 244 -6.62 5.71 16.35
C ARG A 244 -5.37 6.54 16.68
N ILE A 245 -4.88 6.46 17.91
CA ILE A 245 -3.59 7.08 18.29
C ILE A 245 -2.45 6.46 17.49
N ALA A 246 -2.40 5.12 17.38
CA ALA A 246 -1.38 4.43 16.59
C ALA A 246 -1.42 4.83 15.11
N PHE A 247 -2.63 4.95 14.53
CA PHE A 247 -2.84 5.46 13.16
C PHE A 247 -2.29 6.87 12.99
N ALA A 248 -2.62 7.80 13.90
CA ALA A 248 -2.18 9.18 13.82
C ALA A 248 -0.65 9.30 13.87
N LEU A 249 -0.01 8.58 14.80
CA LEU A 249 1.45 8.60 14.96
C LEU A 249 2.16 7.91 13.79
N GLN A 250 1.60 6.79 13.29
CA GLN A 250 2.13 6.11 12.12
C GLN A 250 2.02 6.98 10.86
N THR A 251 0.89 7.67 10.69
CA THR A 251 0.67 8.60 9.57
C THR A 251 1.59 9.82 9.68
N ALA A 252 1.82 10.35 10.88
CA ALA A 252 2.78 11.42 11.12
C ALA A 252 4.21 11.00 10.74
N LEU A 253 4.61 9.76 11.07
CA LEU A 253 5.90 9.22 10.63
C LEU A 253 6.00 9.17 9.11
N GLN A 254 4.98 8.65 8.41
CA GLN A 254 4.96 8.62 6.94
C GLN A 254 4.98 10.03 6.32
N GLY A 255 4.28 10.99 6.92
CA GLY A 255 4.32 12.39 6.53
C GLY A 255 5.73 12.98 6.64
N GLY A 256 6.42 12.73 7.75
CA GLY A 256 7.82 13.14 7.93
C GLY A 256 8.75 12.54 6.88
N ILE A 257 8.57 11.25 6.56
CA ILE A 257 9.33 10.56 5.51
C ILE A 257 9.09 11.17 4.13
N VAL A 258 7.83 11.47 3.76
CA VAL A 258 7.49 12.12 2.48
C VAL A 258 8.05 13.55 2.39
N LEU A 259 8.06 14.28 3.51
CA LEU A 259 8.60 15.64 3.53
C LEU A 259 10.13 15.63 3.37
N ALA A 260 10.82 14.75 4.09
CA ALA A 260 12.28 14.71 4.08
C ALA A 260 12.86 13.88 2.91
N GLY A 261 12.08 13.03 2.26
CA GLY A 261 12.55 12.08 1.25
C GLY A 261 11.48 11.61 0.28
N ASN A 262 11.82 10.62 -0.54
CA ASN A 262 10.87 10.00 -1.46
C ASN A 262 11.04 8.47 -1.45
N PHE A 263 10.00 7.76 -1.03
CA PHE A 263 9.98 6.28 -1.00
C PHE A 263 8.96 5.73 -2.01
N GLY A 264 8.61 6.53 -3.01
CA GLY A 264 7.63 6.19 -4.03
C GLY A 264 6.26 5.88 -3.43
N SER A 265 5.65 4.81 -3.92
CA SER A 265 4.33 4.33 -3.51
C SER A 265 4.29 3.79 -2.07
N PHE A 266 5.45 3.47 -1.47
CA PHE A 266 5.53 2.83 -0.16
C PHE A 266 4.90 3.64 0.98
N ASN A 267 5.14 4.95 1.00
CA ASN A 267 4.59 5.81 2.05
C ASN A 267 3.05 5.82 2.00
N PHE A 268 2.48 5.88 0.80
CA PHE A 268 1.04 5.84 0.61
C PHE A 268 0.46 4.47 0.94
N MET A 269 1.13 3.41 0.49
CA MET A 269 0.78 2.02 0.77
C MET A 269 0.61 1.77 2.27
N THR A 270 1.58 2.20 3.07
CA THR A 270 1.53 1.99 4.52
C THR A 270 0.42 2.78 5.20
N VAL A 271 0.17 4.03 4.79
CA VAL A 271 -0.98 4.82 5.27
C VAL A 271 -2.31 4.17 4.87
N ILE A 272 -2.41 3.66 3.65
CA ILE A 272 -3.62 2.96 3.16
C ILE A 272 -3.90 1.71 3.99
N ILE A 273 -2.88 0.87 4.22
CA ILE A 273 -3.05 -0.32 5.09
C ILE A 273 -3.38 0.13 6.53
N ALA A 274 -2.80 1.24 7.01
CA ALA A 274 -3.08 1.80 8.33
C ALA A 274 -4.53 2.27 8.51
N LEU A 275 -5.29 2.51 7.44
CA LEU A 275 -6.74 2.74 7.55
C LEU A 275 -7.47 1.57 8.24
N SER A 276 -6.91 0.36 8.19
CA SER A 276 -7.43 -0.80 8.94
C SER A 276 -7.48 -0.58 10.46
N LEU A 277 -6.75 0.41 11.00
CA LEU A 277 -6.75 0.77 12.42
C LEU A 277 -7.97 1.58 12.85
N LEU A 278 -8.63 2.23 11.89
CA LEU A 278 -9.80 3.09 12.09
C LEU A 278 -11.10 2.28 12.10
N GLU A 279 -12.16 2.93 12.56
CA GLU A 279 -13.54 2.45 12.47
C GLU A 279 -14.27 3.06 11.27
N ASP A 280 -15.37 2.43 10.84
CA ASP A 280 -16.15 2.91 9.69
C ASP A 280 -16.65 4.35 9.87
N GLU A 281 -16.93 4.77 11.10
CA GLU A 281 -17.37 6.12 11.49
C GLU A 281 -16.28 7.20 11.36
N ASP A 282 -15.01 6.78 11.38
CA ASP A 282 -13.86 7.70 11.27
C ASP A 282 -13.63 8.14 9.82
N LEU A 283 -14.25 7.46 8.85
CA LEU A 283 -14.06 7.68 7.42
C LEU A 283 -15.35 8.18 6.76
N PRO A 284 -15.26 9.12 5.80
CA PRO A 284 -16.41 9.45 4.97
C PRO A 284 -16.83 8.21 4.16
N PRO A 285 -18.07 8.18 3.64
CA PRO A 285 -18.49 7.12 2.73
C PRO A 285 -17.49 6.97 1.59
N ALA A 286 -17.06 5.73 1.32
CA ALA A 286 -16.12 5.44 0.25
C ALA A 286 -16.58 6.03 -1.09
N PRO A 287 -15.65 6.49 -1.94
CA PRO A 287 -15.99 7.19 -3.18
C PRO A 287 -16.76 6.25 -4.11
N THR A 288 -18.08 6.46 -4.18
CA THR A 288 -18.92 5.93 -5.23
C THR A 288 -18.78 6.84 -6.43
N LEU A 289 -18.34 6.30 -7.56
CA LEU A 289 -18.57 6.95 -8.84
C LEU A 289 -20.08 7.02 -9.02
N ALA A 290 -20.66 8.16 -8.62
CA ALA A 290 -22.06 8.44 -8.79
C ALA A 290 -22.35 8.31 -10.28
N THR A 291 -23.06 7.25 -10.67
CA THR A 291 -23.91 7.32 -11.85
C THR A 291 -24.87 8.47 -11.57
N ARG A 292 -24.56 9.66 -12.09
CA ARG A 292 -25.57 10.71 -12.22
C ARG A 292 -26.71 10.06 -12.99
N SER A 293 -27.77 9.67 -12.30
CA SER A 293 -29.05 9.45 -12.95
C SER A 293 -29.37 10.78 -13.61
N SER A 294 -29.23 10.83 -14.92
CA SER A 294 -29.85 11.87 -15.73
C SER A 294 -31.36 11.71 -15.55
N GLY A 295 -31.89 12.29 -14.48
CA GLY A 295 -33.32 12.47 -14.27
C GLY A 295 -33.77 13.60 -15.18
N GLN A 296 -34.41 13.23 -16.29
CA GLN A 296 -35.61 13.90 -16.77
C GLN A 296 -36.80 13.01 -16.42
#